data_AF-A0AAD5GEU4-F1
#
_entry.id   AF-A0AAD5GEU4-F1
#
_cell.length_a   1.000
_cell.length_b   1.000
_cell.length_c   1.000
_cell.angle_alpha   90.00
_cell.angle_beta   90.00
_cell.angle_gamma   90.00
#
_symmetry.space_group_name_H-M   'P 1'
#
loop_
_entity.id
_entity.type
_entity.pdbx_description
1 polymer ?
#
loop_
_entity_poly.entity_id
_entity_poly.type
_entity_poly.pdbx_seq_one_letter_code
_entity_poly.pdbx_strand_id
1 'polypeptide(L)'
;MKALILVGGFGTRLRPLTLSVPKPLVDFGNKPMILHQVMLNFLKDFEAKLGIKITCSQETEPLGTAGPLALARDKLIDDSGEPFFVLNSDVISEYPLKQMIAFHKSHGGEASIMVTKLDINYVRFVDFDGD
;
A
#
# COMPACT_ATOMS: atom_id res chain seq x y z
N MET A 1 16.03 -0.49 1.88
CA MET A 1 14.86 0.12 1.20
C MET A 1 13.61 -0.20 1.98
N LYS A 2 12.66 0.73 2.07
CA LYS A 2 11.45 0.59 2.87
C LYS A 2 10.20 0.61 1.97
N ALA A 3 9.11 0.07 2.48
CA ALA A 3 7.80 0.13 1.85
C ALA A 3 6.71 0.30 2.91
N LEU A 4 5.69 1.09 2.59
CA LEU A 4 4.45 1.22 3.34
C LEU A 4 3.33 0.53 2.55
N ILE A 5 2.65 -0.40 3.20
CA ILE A 5 1.42 -0.99 2.66
C ILE A 5 0.24 -0.37 3.39
N LEU A 6 -0.63 0.31 2.66
CA LEU A 6 -1.84 0.92 3.18
C LEU A 6 -2.91 -0.16 3.36
N VAL A 7 -3.20 -0.48 4.61
CA VAL A 7 -4.19 -1.50 4.99
C VAL A 7 -5.35 -0.80 5.72
N GLY A 8 -6.46 -0.60 5.03
CA GLY A 8 -7.62 0.09 5.61
C GLY A 8 -8.70 0.49 4.61
N GLY A 9 -9.56 1.41 5.03
CA GLY A 9 -10.70 1.90 4.26
C GLY A 9 -12.01 1.16 4.57
N PHE A 10 -13.11 1.90 4.62
CA PHE A 10 -14.45 1.42 5.01
C PHE A 10 -15.07 0.35 4.10
N GLY A 11 -14.40 -0.01 3.00
CA GLY A 11 -14.85 -1.07 2.10
C GLY A 11 -16.24 -0.87 1.49
N THR A 12 -16.78 0.35 1.48
CA THR A 12 -18.20 0.62 1.18
C THR A 12 -18.67 0.11 -0.18
N ARG A 13 -17.76 0.04 -1.17
CA ARG A 13 -18.02 -0.47 -2.52
C ARG A 13 -18.15 -2.00 -2.60
N LEU A 14 -17.67 -2.73 -1.61
CA LEU A 14 -17.77 -4.19 -1.51
C LEU A 14 -18.95 -4.63 -0.62
N ARG A 15 -19.83 -3.72 -0.22
CA ARG A 15 -21.03 -4.09 0.54
C ARG A 15 -21.94 -4.96 -0.32
N PRO A 16 -22.58 -6.01 0.25
CA PRO A 16 -22.70 -6.27 1.68
C PRO A 16 -21.53 -7.02 2.33
N LEU A 17 -20.54 -7.51 1.58
CA LEU A 17 -19.44 -8.33 2.10
C LEU A 17 -18.67 -7.63 3.22
N THR A 18 -18.51 -6.31 3.10
CA THR A 18 -17.77 -5.49 4.07
C THR A 18 -18.60 -4.96 5.23
N LEU A 19 -19.85 -5.39 5.38
CA LEU A 19 -20.67 -5.07 6.55
C LEU A 19 -20.26 -5.89 7.78
N SER A 20 -19.85 -7.14 7.57
CA SER A 20 -19.43 -8.07 8.63
C SER A 20 -17.95 -8.45 8.56
N VAL A 21 -17.27 -8.20 7.42
CA VAL A 21 -15.89 -8.60 7.18
C VAL A 21 -15.06 -7.38 6.75
N PRO A 22 -13.98 -6.98 7.46
CA PRO A 22 -13.09 -5.92 7.00
C PRO A 22 -12.65 -6.15 5.56
N LYS A 23 -12.54 -5.09 4.73
CA LYS A 23 -12.16 -5.23 3.31
C LYS A 23 -10.92 -6.11 3.07
N PRO A 24 -9.83 -5.98 3.85
CA PRO A 24 -8.68 -6.86 3.68
C PRO A 24 -9.00 -8.33 3.98
N LEU A 25 -10.03 -8.64 4.76
CA LEU A 25 -10.43 -10.01 5.08
C LEU A 25 -11.41 -10.63 4.08
N VAL A 26 -11.82 -9.90 3.04
CA VAL A 26 -12.68 -10.45 1.99
C VAL A 26 -11.89 -11.51 1.21
N ASP A 27 -12.51 -12.66 0.99
CA ASP A 27 -11.87 -13.76 0.24
C ASP A 27 -11.78 -13.42 -1.25
N PHE A 28 -10.59 -13.64 -1.82
CA PHE A 28 -10.34 -13.59 -3.25
C PHE A 28 -9.53 -14.83 -3.66
N GLY A 29 -10.07 -15.65 -4.57
CA GLY A 29 -9.40 -16.88 -4.99
C GLY A 29 -9.19 -17.88 -3.84
N ASN A 30 -10.19 -18.06 -2.96
CA ASN A 30 -10.17 -18.92 -1.77
C ASN A 30 -9.12 -18.56 -0.71
N LYS A 31 -8.66 -17.30 -0.70
CA LYS A 31 -7.76 -16.78 0.33
C LYS A 31 -8.22 -15.37 0.76
N PRO A 32 -8.17 -15.04 2.06
CA PRO A 32 -8.43 -13.68 2.50
C PRO A 32 -7.37 -12.74 1.93
N MET A 33 -7.75 -11.53 1.49
CA MET A 33 -6.78 -10.59 0.91
C MET A 33 -5.62 -10.30 1.88
N ILE A 34 -5.89 -10.16 3.19
CA ILE A 34 -4.96 -9.96 4.33
C ILE A 34 -5.69 -10.31 5.66
N LEU A 35 -5.08 -11.10 6.57
CA LEU A 35 -5.72 -11.67 7.76
C LEU A 35 -5.30 -11.03 9.11
N HIS A 36 -6.04 -10.11 9.76
CA HIS A 36 -5.58 -9.24 10.88
C HIS A 36 -5.07 -9.88 12.21
N GLN A 37 -5.83 -10.75 12.89
CA GLN A 37 -5.43 -11.23 14.24
C GLN A 37 -4.40 -12.37 14.17
N VAL A 38 -4.55 -13.23 13.16
CA VAL A 38 -3.56 -14.27 12.86
C VAL A 38 -2.37 -13.66 12.09
N MET A 39 -2.53 -12.48 11.47
CA MET A 39 -1.47 -11.76 10.75
C MET A 39 -0.25 -11.60 11.62
N LEU A 40 -0.36 -11.12 12.85
CA LEU A 40 0.85 -10.76 13.60
C LEU A 40 1.78 -11.96 13.79
N ASN A 41 1.22 -13.17 13.93
CA ASN A 41 1.99 -14.39 13.96
C ASN A 41 2.50 -14.78 12.57
N PHE A 42 1.62 -14.76 11.55
CA PHE A 42 2.04 -15.01 10.16
C PHE A 42 3.14 -14.04 9.68
N LEU A 43 3.06 -12.76 10.04
CA LEU A 43 4.00 -11.71 9.68
C LEU A 43 5.36 -12.00 10.28
N LYS A 44 5.43 -12.47 11.53
CA LYS A 44 6.70 -12.92 12.13
C LYS A 44 7.32 -14.10 11.38
N ASP A 45 6.50 -15.06 10.96
CA ASP A 45 6.98 -16.19 10.14
C ASP A 45 7.50 -15.71 8.77
N PHE A 46 6.82 -14.72 8.17
CA PHE A 46 7.23 -14.09 6.91
C PHE A 46 8.47 -13.19 7.07
N GLU A 47 8.62 -12.47 8.18
CA GLU A 47 9.83 -11.72 8.52
C GLU A 47 11.04 -12.66 8.49
N ALA A 48 10.94 -13.79 9.19
CA ALA A 48 12.00 -14.79 9.22
C ALA A 48 12.25 -15.44 7.85
N LYS A 49 11.18 -15.83 7.14
CA LYS A 49 11.28 -16.52 5.85
C LYS A 49 11.85 -15.63 4.73
N LEU A 50 11.49 -14.35 4.74
CA LEU A 50 11.90 -13.40 3.70
C LEU A 50 13.11 -12.56 4.12
N GLY A 51 13.55 -12.63 5.38
CA GLY A 51 14.63 -11.82 5.91
C GLY A 51 14.30 -10.33 5.93
N ILE A 52 13.04 -9.97 6.13
CA ILE A 52 12.56 -8.58 6.16
C ILE A 52 12.05 -8.22 7.55
N LYS A 53 11.96 -6.92 7.84
CA LYS A 53 11.27 -6.40 9.02
C LYS A 53 9.90 -5.84 8.62
N ILE A 54 8.86 -6.25 9.32
CA ILE A 54 7.48 -5.82 9.16
C ILE A 54 7.06 -5.08 10.42
N THR A 55 6.50 -3.89 10.27
CA THR A 55 5.99 -3.10 11.39
C THR A 55 4.60 -2.62 11.09
N CYS A 56 3.66 -2.93 11.97
CA CYS A 56 2.28 -2.48 11.85
C CYS A 56 2.12 -1.13 12.55
N SER A 57 1.50 -0.17 11.85
CA SER A 57 1.05 1.10 12.41
C SER A 57 -0.47 1.11 12.36
N GLN A 58 -1.12 1.22 13.51
CA GLN A 58 -2.59 1.18 13.60
C GLN A 58 -3.14 2.59 13.80
N GLU A 59 -4.08 2.99 12.96
CA GLU A 59 -4.92 4.15 13.19
C GLU A 59 -6.05 3.77 14.14
N THR A 60 -6.15 4.48 15.27
CA THR A 60 -7.27 4.32 16.21
C THR A 60 -8.49 5.13 15.77
N GLU A 61 -8.27 6.22 15.03
CA GLU A 61 -9.31 7.06 14.44
C GLU A 61 -8.95 7.43 12.99
N PRO A 62 -9.91 7.69 12.10
CA PRO A 62 -9.62 8.04 10.72
C PRO A 62 -8.89 9.39 10.62
N LEU A 63 -7.61 9.37 10.26
CA LEU A 63 -6.78 10.59 10.15
C LEU A 63 -6.79 11.22 8.75
N GLY A 64 -7.69 10.77 7.86
CA GLY A 64 -7.75 11.19 6.46
C GLY A 64 -6.73 10.48 5.56
N THR A 65 -6.71 10.83 4.27
CA THR A 65 -5.99 10.07 3.22
C THR A 65 -4.48 9.97 3.44
N ALA A 66 -3.85 11.01 3.99
CA ALA A 66 -2.41 11.03 4.28
C ALA A 66 -2.06 10.65 5.72
N GLY A 67 -3.07 10.39 6.57
CA GLY A 67 -2.93 9.98 7.96
C GLY A 67 -1.95 8.81 8.17
N PRO A 68 -2.06 7.71 7.39
CA PRO A 68 -1.17 6.56 7.60
C PRO A 68 0.29 6.90 7.32
N LEU A 69 0.52 7.78 6.35
CA LEU A 69 1.86 8.22 5.95
C LEU A 69 2.49 9.09 7.05
N ALA A 70 1.71 10.00 7.64
CA ALA A 70 2.14 10.83 8.75
C ALA A 70 2.49 10.01 9.99
N LEU A 71 1.67 9.02 10.36
CA LEU A 71 1.93 8.11 11.49
C LEU A 71 3.15 7.22 11.28
N ALA A 72 3.45 6.86 10.04
CA ALA A 72 4.59 6.04 9.69
C ALA A 72 5.88 6.84 9.44
N ARG A 73 5.83 8.18 9.52
CA ARG A 73 6.94 9.08 9.14
C ARG A 73 8.28 8.67 9.76
N ASP A 74 8.33 8.50 11.07
CA ASP A 74 9.57 8.18 11.81
C ASP A 74 10.12 6.78 11.50
N LYS A 75 9.30 5.92 10.90
CA LYS A 75 9.71 4.57 10.47
C LYS A 75 10.19 4.59 9.02
N LEU A 76 9.62 5.46 8.19
CA LEU A 76 9.88 5.56 6.75
C LEU A 76 11.08 6.47 6.44
N ILE A 77 11.13 7.64 7.05
CA ILE A 77 12.21 8.60 6.84
C ILE A 77 13.39 8.22 7.73
N ASP A 78 14.56 8.19 7.12
CA ASP A 78 15.84 8.22 7.82
C ASP A 78 16.76 9.25 7.13
N ASP A 79 17.87 9.60 7.77
CA ASP A 79 18.83 10.57 7.24
C ASP A 79 19.59 10.05 6.00
N SER A 80 19.22 8.88 5.46
CA SER A 80 19.87 8.34 4.25
C SER A 80 19.38 8.99 2.96
N GLY A 81 18.19 9.62 2.98
CA GLY A 81 17.57 10.17 1.78
C GLY A 81 17.10 9.11 0.76
N GLU A 82 17.11 7.83 1.13
CA GLU A 82 16.66 6.76 0.24
C GLU A 82 15.13 6.78 0.06
N PRO A 83 14.63 6.60 -1.19
CA PRO A 83 13.19 6.54 -1.44
C PRO A 83 12.56 5.28 -0.86
N PHE A 84 11.25 5.32 -0.67
CA PHE A 84 10.43 4.21 -0.22
C PHE A 84 9.19 4.03 -1.09
N PHE A 85 8.62 2.83 -1.09
CA PHE A 85 7.38 2.57 -1.80
C PHE A 85 6.15 2.81 -0.94
N VAL A 86 5.07 3.27 -1.56
CA VAL A 86 3.72 3.26 -0.98
C VAL A 86 2.83 2.41 -1.88
N LEU A 87 2.21 1.39 -1.31
CA LEU A 87 1.37 0.43 -2.03
C LEU A 87 0.02 0.31 -1.33
N ASN A 88 -1.05 0.17 -2.10
CA ASN A 88 -2.35 -0.21 -1.55
C ASN A 88 -2.40 -1.72 -1.35
N SER A 89 -3.05 -2.16 -0.26
CA SER A 89 -3.20 -3.59 0.06
C SER A 89 -4.13 -4.37 -0.88
N ASP A 90 -4.98 -3.67 -1.61
CA ASP A 90 -6.03 -4.23 -2.47
C ASP A 90 -5.68 -4.19 -3.96
N VAL A 91 -4.45 -3.80 -4.30
CA VAL A 91 -3.97 -3.79 -5.68
C VAL A 91 -3.05 -4.98 -5.89
N ILE A 92 -3.47 -5.88 -6.76
CA ILE A 92 -2.69 -7.04 -7.20
C ILE A 92 -2.14 -6.71 -8.58
N SER A 93 -0.82 -6.52 -8.66
CA SER A 93 -0.11 -6.22 -9.91
C SER A 93 1.31 -6.76 -9.84
N GLU A 94 1.88 -7.05 -11.01
CA GLU A 94 3.33 -7.18 -11.14
C GLU A 94 3.93 -5.78 -11.15
N TYR A 95 4.85 -5.51 -10.22
CA TYR A 95 5.50 -4.20 -10.09
C TYR A 95 6.96 -4.29 -10.56
N PRO A 96 7.39 -3.49 -11.54
CA PRO A 96 8.80 -3.41 -11.94
C PRO A 96 9.60 -2.53 -10.96
N LEU A 97 9.63 -2.90 -9.67
CA LEU A 97 10.13 -2.07 -8.56
C LEU A 97 11.54 -1.52 -8.82
N LYS A 98 12.45 -2.32 -9.39
CA LYS A 98 13.82 -1.89 -9.72
C LYS A 98 13.83 -0.72 -10.71
N GLN A 99 13.00 -0.79 -11.74
CA GLN A 99 12.90 0.25 -12.77
C GLN A 99 12.25 1.50 -12.20
N MET A 100 11.23 1.34 -11.35
CA MET A 100 10.57 2.46 -10.67
C MET A 100 11.54 3.26 -9.80
N ILE A 101 12.41 2.59 -9.03
CA ILE A 101 13.45 3.27 -8.22
C ILE A 101 14.45 3.99 -9.12
N ALA A 102 14.94 3.32 -10.16
CA ALA A 102 15.90 3.92 -11.09
C ALA A 102 15.32 5.17 -11.75
N PHE A 103 14.08 5.10 -12.20
CA PHE A 103 13.33 6.22 -12.75
C PHE A 103 13.19 7.36 -11.73
N HIS A 104 12.73 7.08 -10.51
CA HIS A 104 12.56 8.12 -9.50
C HIS A 104 13.89 8.82 -9.16
N LYS A 105 14.96 8.05 -8.95
CA LYS A 105 16.30 8.58 -8.64
C LYS A 105 16.88 9.42 -9.79
N SER A 106 16.53 9.13 -11.05
CA SER A 106 17.05 9.89 -12.21
C SER A 106 16.29 11.19 -12.50
N HIS A 107 15.07 11.37 -11.97
CA HIS A 107 14.23 12.54 -12.25
C HIS A 107 14.16 13.52 -11.07
N GLY A 108 14.40 13.09 -9.83
CA GLY A 108 14.54 13.97 -8.66
C GLY A 108 13.26 14.68 -8.18
N GLY A 109 12.08 14.27 -8.68
CA GLY A 109 10.79 14.78 -8.20
C GLY A 109 10.44 14.26 -6.80
N GLU A 110 9.48 14.91 -6.12
CA GLU A 110 9.05 14.54 -4.76
C GLU A 110 8.42 13.14 -4.69
N ALA A 111 7.78 12.71 -5.77
CA ALA A 111 7.19 11.38 -5.89
C ALA A 111 7.19 10.92 -7.36
N SER A 112 7.11 9.60 -7.55
CA SER A 112 6.84 8.99 -8.85
C SER A 112 5.70 8.00 -8.71
N ILE A 113 4.73 8.06 -9.63
CA ILE A 113 3.51 7.25 -9.59
C ILE A 113 3.52 6.29 -10.78
N MET A 114 3.28 5.00 -10.52
CA MET A 114 3.02 4.02 -11.57
C MET A 114 1.56 4.13 -11.99
N VAL A 115 1.31 4.40 -13.26
CA VAL A 115 -0.02 4.46 -13.84
C VAL A 115 -0.22 3.33 -14.85
N THR A 116 -1.46 2.87 -14.99
CA THR A 116 -1.86 1.96 -16.07
C THR A 116 -2.99 2.61 -16.86
N LYS A 117 -2.92 2.53 -18.18
CA LYS A 117 -4.00 3.00 -19.04
C LYS A 117 -5.17 2.01 -18.93
N LEU A 118 -6.37 2.56 -18.75
CA LEU A 118 -7.61 1.80 -18.70
C LEU A 118 -8.63 2.46 -19.60
N ASP A 119 -9.33 1.66 -20.41
CA ASP A 119 -10.39 2.14 -21.31
C ASP A 119 -11.78 2.08 -20.63
N ILE A 120 -11.87 2.54 -19.38
CA ILE A 120 -13.13 2.56 -18.59
C ILE A 120 -13.26 3.79 -17.68
N ASN A 121 -14.48 4.29 -17.50
CA ASN A 121 -14.79 5.54 -16.78
C ASN A 121 -14.94 5.41 -15.24
N TYR A 122 -14.60 4.26 -14.64
CA TYR A 122 -14.90 3.94 -13.23
C TYR A 122 -13.68 3.98 -12.29
N VAL A 123 -12.65 4.75 -12.64
CA VAL A 123 -11.40 4.89 -11.87
C VAL A 123 -11.07 6.35 -11.57
N ARG A 124 -10.21 6.60 -10.59
CA ARG A 124 -9.62 7.94 -10.40
C ARG A 124 -8.59 8.17 -11.49
N PHE A 125 -8.69 9.30 -12.17
CA PHE A 125 -7.74 9.71 -13.20
C PHE A 125 -6.60 10.50 -12.57
N VAL A 126 -5.41 10.32 -13.13
CA VAL A 126 -4.31 11.28 -12.99
C VAL A 126 -4.34 12.07 -14.28
N ASP A 127 -4.79 13.32 -14.20
CA ASP A 127 -4.71 14.24 -15.33
C ASP A 127 -3.26 14.68 -15.47
N PHE A 128 -2.73 14.50 -16.66
CA PHE A 128 -1.43 15.05 -17.03
C PHE A 128 -1.70 16.43 -17.61
N ASP A 129 -1.26 17.47 -16.91
CA ASP A 129 -1.13 18.80 -17.53
C ASP A 129 -0.11 18.64 -18.67
N GLY A 130 -0.61 18.55 -19.90
CA GLY A 130 0.21 18.30 -21.08
C GLY A 130 0.96 19.54 -21.54
N ASP A 131 2.08 19.31 -22.24
CA ASP A 131 2.47 20.13 -23.40
C ASP A 131 1.72 19.63 -24.65
#